data_AF-A0A7I9W805-F1
#
_entry.id   AF-A0A7I9W805-F1
#
_cell.length_a   1.000
_cell.length_b   1.000
_cell.length_c   1.000
_cell.angle_alpha   90.00
_cell.angle_beta   90.00
_cell.angle_gamma   90.00
#
_symmetry.space_group_name_H-M   'P 1'
#
loop_
_entity.id
_entity.type
_entity.pdbx_description
1 polymer ?
#
loop_
_entity_poly.entity_id
_entity_poly.type
_entity_poly.pdbx_seq_one_letter_code
_entity_poly.pdbx_strand_id
1 'polypeptide(L)'
;MPLTYPFGMRGNHPLRHWPLRRFAVVEDSMRPTLRPGDGLLALRGGRIRRGQLRVFPDPTLPSRWLVKRVGEVRGTGATATFEARSDNPDAPGAVDSRRFGWVPAAGSYRVVWTVRAKAAR
;
A
#
# COMPACT_ATOMS: atom_id res chain seq x y z
N MET A 1 22.37 14.79 -6.56
CA MET A 1 22.40 14.24 -5.19
C MET A 1 21.36 13.12 -5.09
N PRO A 2 21.75 11.84 -5.17
CA PRO A 2 20.80 10.76 -4.97
C PRO A 2 20.58 10.58 -3.46
N LEU A 3 19.37 10.86 -3.00
CA LEU A 3 18.96 10.57 -1.63
C LEU A 3 18.96 9.05 -1.43
N THR A 4 19.92 8.57 -0.65
CA THR A 4 20.02 7.19 -0.18
C THR A 4 18.83 6.92 0.75
N TYR A 5 17.79 6.26 0.23
CA TYR A 5 16.63 5.87 1.03
C TYR A 5 16.98 4.65 1.90
N PRO A 6 16.66 4.64 3.20
CA PRO A 6 17.14 3.60 4.10
C PRO A 6 16.54 2.24 3.73
N PHE A 7 17.44 1.33 3.39
CA PHE A 7 17.23 -0.08 3.12
C PHE A 7 16.82 -0.78 4.42
N GLY A 8 15.52 -0.96 4.62
CA GLY A 8 14.95 -1.60 5.81
C GLY A 8 13.75 -2.48 5.48
N MET A 9 13.85 -3.35 4.48
CA MET A 9 12.77 -4.27 4.10
C MET A 9 13.21 -5.73 4.09
N ARG A 10 13.94 -6.17 5.13
CA ARG A 10 14.19 -7.60 5.41
C ARG A 10 13.21 -8.09 6.47
N GLY A 11 11.97 -8.39 6.07
CA GLY A 11 10.97 -8.92 7.01
C GLY A 11 9.66 -9.42 6.40
N ASN A 12 9.61 -9.60 5.07
CA ASN A 12 8.41 -10.07 4.40
C ASN A 12 8.47 -11.57 4.15
N HIS A 13 8.26 -12.37 5.20
CA HIS A 13 8.17 -13.81 5.06
C HIS A 13 6.79 -14.23 4.50
N PRO A 14 6.74 -14.98 3.39
CA PRO A 14 5.52 -15.67 2.99
C PRO A 14 5.28 -16.87 3.92
N LEU A 15 4.22 -16.84 4.72
CA LEU A 15 3.68 -18.07 5.30
C LEU A 15 3.01 -18.82 4.16
N ARG A 16 3.64 -19.92 3.71
CA ARG A 16 3.48 -20.58 2.40
C ARG A 16 2.06 -21.09 2.05
N HIS A 17 1.06 -20.86 2.90
CA HIS A 17 -0.35 -21.28 2.71
C HIS A 17 -1.39 -20.23 3.14
N TRP A 18 -0.98 -19.08 3.66
CA TRP A 18 -1.92 -18.06 4.12
C TRP A 18 -1.89 -16.85 3.19
N PRO A 19 -3.03 -16.38 2.65
CA PRO A 19 -3.07 -15.14 1.87
C PRO A 19 -2.76 -13.87 2.69
N LEU A 20 -2.26 -13.98 3.93
CA LEU A 20 -2.02 -12.86 4.84
C LEU A 20 -0.55 -12.45 4.81
N ARG A 21 -0.31 -11.14 4.75
CA ARG A 21 1.03 -10.55 4.87
C ARG A 21 1.00 -9.34 5.80
N ARG A 22 2.09 -9.18 6.55
CA ARG A 22 2.31 -8.03 7.42
C ARG A 22 3.15 -6.99 6.70
N PHE A 23 2.84 -5.71 6.94
CA PHE A 23 3.62 -4.58 6.41
C PHE A 23 3.81 -3.53 7.51
N ALA A 24 4.87 -2.74 7.42
CA ALA A 24 5.06 -1.55 8.23
C ALA A 24 4.92 -0.31 7.34
N VAL A 25 4.19 0.69 7.82
CA VAL A 25 4.07 1.99 7.16
C VAL A 25 5.34 2.78 7.45
N VAL A 26 5.99 3.29 6.41
CA VAL A 26 7.26 4.02 6.53
C VAL A 26 7.14 5.49 6.12
N GLU A 27 6.06 5.87 5.43
CA GLU A 27 5.90 7.19 4.80
C GLU A 27 4.60 7.88 5.19
N ASP A 28 4.57 9.19 4.99
CA ASP A 28 3.47 10.07 5.39
C ASP A 28 2.37 10.22 4.33
N SER A 29 2.51 9.61 3.15
CA SER A 29 1.55 9.75 2.03
C SER A 29 0.13 9.26 2.35
N MET A 30 -0.04 8.54 3.45
CA MET A 30 -1.33 8.02 3.91
C MET A 30 -1.84 8.73 5.17
N ARG A 31 -1.20 9.80 5.63
CA ARG A 31 -1.75 10.62 6.72
C ARG A 31 -3.09 11.26 6.31
N PRO A 32 -4.00 11.52 7.26
CA PRO A 32 -3.95 11.12 8.68
C PRO A 32 -4.32 9.65 8.91
N THR A 33 -4.81 8.94 7.90
CA THR A 33 -5.33 7.57 7.99
C THR A 33 -4.32 6.57 8.52
N LEU A 34 -3.08 6.62 8.01
CA LEU A 34 -1.94 5.82 8.45
C LEU A 34 -0.76 6.73 8.77
N ARG A 35 0.04 6.36 9.76
CA ARG A 35 1.25 7.07 10.15
C ARG A 35 2.46 6.16 10.00
N PRO A 36 3.66 6.71 9.74
CA PRO A 36 4.89 5.95 9.87
C PRO A 36 4.95 5.21 11.21
N GLY A 37 5.33 3.94 11.18
CA GLY A 37 5.34 3.03 12.33
C GLY A 37 4.07 2.19 12.49
N ASP A 38 2.95 2.53 11.82
CA ASP A 38 1.75 1.69 11.87
C ASP A 38 2.02 0.32 11.21
N GLY A 39 1.52 -0.74 11.84
CA GLY A 39 1.54 -2.09 11.29
C GLY A 39 0.26 -2.38 10.50
N LEU A 40 0.37 -3.06 9.36
CA LEU A 40 -0.76 -3.47 8.54
C LEU A 40 -0.81 -5.00 8.44
N LEU A 41 -2.00 -5.57 8.61
CA LEU A 41 -2.31 -6.93 8.16
C LEU A 41 -3.13 -6.84 6.89
N ALA A 42 -2.65 -7.47 5.83
CA ALA A 42 -3.30 -7.43 4.53
C ALA A 42 -3.51 -8.83 3.94
N LEU A 43 -4.69 -9.05 3.36
CA LEU A 43 -5.08 -10.29 2.69
C LEU A 43 -4.97 -10.15 1.18
N ARG A 44 -4.39 -11.15 0.53
CA ARG A 44 -4.21 -11.20 -0.92
C ARG A 44 -5.57 -11.30 -1.62
N GLY A 45 -5.77 -10.48 -2.65
CA GLY A 45 -6.98 -10.54 -3.49
C GLY A 45 -8.20 -9.84 -2.88
N GLY A 46 -9.37 -10.46 -3.08
CA GLY A 46 -10.68 -9.90 -2.70
C GLY A 46 -11.22 -8.84 -3.66
N ARG A 47 -12.55 -8.67 -3.68
CA ARG A 47 -13.23 -7.68 -4.54
C ARG A 47 -12.77 -6.26 -4.19
N ILE A 48 -12.25 -5.55 -5.20
CA ILE A 48 -11.87 -4.14 -5.09
C ILE A 48 -13.13 -3.30 -4.88
N ARG A 49 -13.07 -2.40 -3.91
CA ARG A 49 -14.12 -1.41 -3.67
C ARG A 49 -13.48 -0.06 -3.35
N ARG A 50 -14.14 1.01 -3.78
CA ARG A 50 -13.77 2.39 -3.45
C ARG A 50 -13.61 2.55 -1.94
N GLY A 51 -12.61 3.32 -1.52
CA GLY A 51 -12.28 3.60 -0.12
C GLY A 51 -11.45 2.54 0.59
N GLN A 52 -11.27 1.34 0.03
CA GLN A 52 -10.39 0.31 0.62
C GLN A 52 -8.93 0.80 0.66
N LEU A 53 -8.17 0.32 1.64
CA LEU A 53 -6.71 0.45 1.63
C LEU A 53 -6.09 -0.81 1.01
N ARG A 54 -5.21 -0.61 0.02
CA ARG A 54 -4.52 -1.71 -0.66
C ARG A 54 -3.02 -1.52 -0.68
N VAL A 55 -2.33 -2.64 -0.54
CA VAL A 55 -0.87 -2.75 -0.59
C VAL A 55 -0.48 -3.49 -1.87
N PHE A 56 0.42 -2.93 -2.65
CA PHE A 56 0.85 -3.48 -3.94
C PHE A 56 2.32 -3.12 -4.23
N PRO A 57 3.02 -3.87 -5.10
CA PRO A 57 4.37 -3.49 -5.53
C PRO A 57 4.35 -2.14 -6.24
N ASP A 58 5.34 -1.29 -5.99
CA ASP A 58 5.47 -0.02 -6.71
C ASP A 58 5.65 -0.30 -8.22
N PRO A 59 4.77 0.24 -9.10
CA PRO A 59 4.89 0.02 -10.54
C PRO A 59 6.20 0.56 -11.15
N THR A 60 6.81 1.55 -10.49
CA THR A 60 8.07 2.19 -10.93
C THR A 60 9.31 1.55 -10.28
N LEU A 61 9.14 0.90 -9.13
CA LEU A 61 10.23 0.25 -8.40
C LEU A 61 9.76 -1.03 -7.68
N PRO A 62 9.66 -2.18 -8.37
CA PRO A 62 9.01 -3.39 -7.83
C PRO A 62 9.63 -3.98 -6.57
N SER A 63 10.85 -3.59 -6.20
CA SER A 63 11.50 -3.95 -4.93
C SER A 63 10.81 -3.31 -3.71
N ARG A 64 9.93 -2.33 -3.92
CA ARG A 64 9.21 -1.57 -2.91
C ARG A 64 7.71 -1.87 -2.94
N TRP A 65 7.06 -1.71 -1.79
CA TRP A 65 5.61 -1.81 -1.64
C TRP A 65 5.00 -0.45 -1.32
N LEU A 66 3.84 -0.17 -1.90
CA LEU A 66 3.05 1.03 -1.65
C LEU A 66 1.74 0.65 -0.97
N VAL A 67 1.29 1.49 -0.03
CA VAL A 67 -0.07 1.46 0.51
C VAL A 67 -0.80 2.70 0.03
N LYS A 68 -1.99 2.53 -0.56
CA LYS A 68 -2.83 3.61 -1.06
C LYS A 68 -4.31 3.33 -0.84
N ARG A 69 -5.12 4.39 -0.88
CA ARG A 69 -6.57 4.29 -0.88
C ARG A 69 -7.09 4.04 -2.28
N VAL A 70 -8.05 3.14 -2.42
CA VAL A 70 -8.77 2.91 -3.66
C VAL A 70 -9.69 4.10 -3.93
N GLY A 71 -9.42 4.82 -5.02
CA GLY A 71 -10.28 5.85 -5.60
C GLY A 71 -11.36 5.21 -6.46
N GLU A 72 -11.29 5.45 -7.78
CA GLU A 72 -12.14 4.77 -8.76
C GLU A 72 -11.70 3.32 -9.05
N VAL A 73 -12.63 2.51 -9.55
CA VAL A 73 -12.40 1.11 -9.94
C VAL A 73 -12.91 0.89 -11.36
N ARG A 74 -12.12 0.23 -12.20
CA ARG A 74 -12.46 -0.13 -13.58
C ARG A 74 -12.42 -1.65 -13.76
N GLY A 75 -13.29 -2.18 -14.59
CA GLY A 75 -13.38 -3.62 -14.86
C GLY A 75 -13.97 -4.42 -13.70
N THR A 76 -13.94 -5.75 -13.83
CA THR A 76 -14.49 -6.68 -12.84
C THR A 76 -13.58 -7.89 -12.64
N GLY A 77 -13.76 -8.60 -11.52
CA GLY A 77 -13.04 -9.85 -11.26
C GLY A 77 -11.52 -9.67 -11.22
N ALA A 78 -10.82 -10.59 -11.87
CA ALA A 78 -9.35 -10.67 -11.86
C ALA A 78 -8.66 -9.57 -12.68
N THR A 79 -9.37 -8.98 -13.65
CA THR A 79 -8.85 -7.91 -14.54
C THR A 79 -9.18 -6.52 -14.05
N ALA A 80 -9.86 -6.40 -12.89
CA ALA A 80 -10.18 -5.11 -12.32
C ALA A 80 -8.89 -4.29 -12.06
N THR A 81 -8.97 -2.99 -12.30
CA THR A 81 -7.92 -2.03 -11.98
C THR A 81 -8.49 -0.93 -11.09
N PHE A 82 -7.64 -0.24 -10.35
CA PHE A 82 -8.08 0.84 -9.48
C PHE A 82 -7.13 2.03 -9.51
N GLU A 83 -7.72 3.19 -9.23
CA GLU A 83 -6.98 4.40 -8.94
C GLU A 83 -6.44 4.31 -7.50
N ALA A 84 -5.13 4.25 -7.35
CA ALA A 84 -4.45 4.31 -6.07
C ALA A 84 -4.22 5.77 -5.69
N ARG A 85 -4.87 6.25 -4.63
CA ARG A 85 -4.81 7.65 -4.16
C ARG A 85 -4.05 7.73 -2.84
N SER A 86 -3.22 8.75 -2.72
CA SER A 86 -2.64 9.15 -1.44
C SER A 86 -3.68 9.91 -0.63
N ASP A 87 -3.78 9.63 0.68
CA ASP A 87 -4.63 10.44 1.57
C ASP A 87 -3.96 11.78 1.92
N ASN A 88 -2.62 11.83 1.86
CA ASN A 88 -1.82 13.04 1.92
C ASN A 88 -1.00 13.18 0.62
N PRO A 89 -1.56 13.80 -0.43
CA PRO A 89 -0.89 13.96 -1.72
C PRO A 89 0.30 14.92 -1.68
N ASP A 90 0.35 15.81 -0.68
CA ASP A 90 1.39 16.84 -0.54
C ASP A 90 2.60 16.36 0.25
N ALA A 91 2.56 15.12 0.79
CA ALA A 91 3.70 14.55 1.49
C ALA A 91 4.91 14.40 0.54
N PRO A 92 6.14 14.69 1.02
CA PRO A 92 7.35 14.45 0.25
C PRO A 92 7.43 12.99 -0.23
N GLY A 93 7.65 12.79 -1.52
CA GLY A 93 7.71 11.45 -2.12
C GLY A 93 6.36 10.74 -2.26
N ALA A 94 5.23 11.41 -2.01
CA ALA A 94 3.92 10.84 -2.29
C ALA A 94 3.77 10.57 -3.80
N VAL A 95 3.73 9.28 -4.15
CA VAL A 95 3.40 8.82 -5.50
C VAL A 95 2.04 8.15 -5.48
N ASP A 96 1.20 8.46 -6.45
CA ASP A 96 -0.12 7.86 -6.62
C ASP A 96 -0.45 7.67 -8.11
N SER A 97 -1.67 7.24 -8.41
CA SER A 97 -2.10 6.93 -9.77
C SER A 97 -2.02 8.10 -10.75
N ARG A 98 -1.88 9.34 -10.28
CA ARG A 98 -1.61 10.49 -11.16
C ARG A 98 -0.23 10.41 -11.81
N ARG A 99 0.71 9.68 -11.21
CA ARG A 99 2.09 9.51 -11.71
C ARG A 99 2.33 8.17 -12.40
N PHE A 100 1.84 7.06 -11.85
CA PHE A 100 2.08 5.71 -12.39
C PHE A 100 0.87 5.06 -13.07
N GLY A 101 -0.28 5.74 -13.12
CA GLY A 101 -1.50 5.22 -13.74
C GLY A 101 -2.28 4.22 -12.87
N TRP A 102 -3.12 3.41 -13.52
CA TRP A 102 -4.05 2.49 -12.87
C TRP A 102 -3.34 1.23 -12.38
N VAL A 103 -3.72 0.76 -11.19
CA VAL A 103 -3.09 -0.40 -10.54
C VAL A 103 -3.95 -1.65 -10.73
N PRO A 104 -3.39 -2.79 -11.18
CA PRO A 104 -4.10 -4.05 -11.22
C PRO A 104 -4.56 -4.51 -9.84
N ALA A 105 -5.79 -5.04 -9.77
CA ALA A 105 -6.28 -5.73 -8.58
C ALA A 105 -5.45 -6.99 -8.29
N ALA A 106 -5.04 -7.70 -9.34
CA ALA A 106 -4.17 -8.85 -9.26
C ALA A 106 -2.84 -8.50 -8.57
N GLY A 107 -2.40 -9.34 -7.63
CA GLY A 107 -1.15 -9.13 -6.90
C GLY A 107 -1.22 -8.10 -5.76
N SER A 108 -2.33 -7.37 -5.61
CA SER A 108 -2.55 -6.45 -4.50
C SER A 108 -3.18 -7.14 -3.28
N TYR A 109 -2.91 -6.58 -2.10
CA TYR A 109 -3.42 -7.06 -0.81
C TYR A 109 -4.37 -6.02 -0.23
N ARG A 110 -5.55 -6.45 0.22
CA ARG A 110 -6.48 -5.62 0.98
C ARG A 110 -6.02 -5.53 2.43
N VAL A 111 -5.81 -4.32 2.94
CA VAL A 111 -5.62 -4.11 4.38
C VAL A 111 -6.92 -4.47 5.11
N VAL A 112 -6.83 -5.38 6.07
CA VAL A 112 -7.96 -5.82 6.89
C VAL A 112 -7.83 -5.40 8.34
N TRP A 113 -6.61 -5.07 8.78
CA TRP A 113 -6.35 -4.58 10.13
C TRP A 113 -5.18 -3.60 10.12
N THR A 114 -5.29 -2.55 10.92
CA THR A 114 -4.21 -1.59 11.20
C THR A 114 -3.90 -1.63 12.70
N VAL A 115 -2.65 -1.90 13.02
CA VAL A 115 -2.10 -1.80 14.38
C VAL A 115 -1.43 -0.44 14.47
N ARG A 116 -1.90 0.41 15.37
CA ARG A 116 -1.31 1.74 15.56
C ARG A 116 0.06 1.62 16.22
N ALA A 117 1.04 2.36 15.70
CA ALA A 117 2.30 2.55 16.43
C ALA A 117 1.99 3.16 17.80
N LYS A 118 2.66 2.67 18.84
CA LYS A 118 2.59 3.30 20.16
C LYS A 118 3.12 4.72 19.98
N ALA A 119 2.34 5.73 20.38
CA ALA A 119 2.87 7.09 20.45
C ALA A 119 4.12 7.04 21.35
N ALA A 120 5.26 7.50 20.83
CA ALA A 120 6.39 7.81 21.70
C ALA A 120 5.87 8.81 22.73
N ARG A 121 5.89 8.42 24.00
CA ARG A 121 5.58 9.32 25.12
C ARG A 121 6.67 10.35 25.24
#